data_AF-A0A7J9SSX7-F1
#
_entry.id   AF-A0A7J9SSX7-F1
#
_cell.length_a   1.000
_cell.length_b   1.000
_cell.length_c   1.000
_cell.angle_alpha   90.00
_cell.angle_beta   90.00
_cell.angle_gamma   90.00
#
_symmetry.space_group_name_H-M   'P 1'
#
loop_
_entity.id
_entity.type
_entity.pdbx_description
1 polymer ?
#
loop_
_entity_poly.entity_id
_entity_poly.type
_entity_poly.pdbx_seq_one_letter_code
_entity_poly.pdbx_strand_id
1 'polypeptide(L)'
;MKQNKLMELTPDKWGLLVYLNEHDAVDLTMIKRFMNDIAESRLVLAENNLFVAEKLLETGLSNRTVIHKSYYSMYHAARSAVYLQMQIDVTRHRSLVDKFKKLLARNFGDETLAKQMNKWRSMRIKCDYDPGVEVAEDMCGYAISDAVRIVDTCKSLVEGF
;
A
#
# COMPACT_ATOMS: atom_id res chain seq x y z
N MET A 1 11.81 10.79 -16.64
CA MET A 1 11.12 11.61 -15.60
C MET A 1 12.07 11.81 -14.43
N LYS A 2 12.30 13.06 -13.99
CA LYS A 2 13.00 13.30 -12.72
C LYS A 2 12.14 12.72 -11.58
N GLN A 3 12.75 11.92 -10.71
CA GLN A 3 12.06 11.34 -9.56
C GLN A 3 11.56 12.46 -8.63
N ASN A 4 10.28 12.40 -8.22
CA ASN A 4 9.73 13.40 -7.30
C ASN A 4 10.47 13.30 -5.95
N LYS A 5 11.21 14.35 -5.58
CA LYS A 5 12.04 14.38 -4.36
C LYS A 5 11.24 14.23 -3.07
N LEU A 6 9.93 14.47 -3.09
CA LEU A 6 9.06 14.22 -1.94
C LEU A 6 8.94 12.73 -1.59
N MET A 7 9.28 11.82 -2.51
CA MET A 7 9.40 10.39 -2.19
C MET A 7 10.66 10.06 -1.38
N GLU A 8 11.64 10.97 -1.31
CA GLU A 8 12.82 10.83 -0.46
C GLU A 8 12.63 11.47 0.92
N LEU A 9 11.40 11.85 1.25
CA LEU A 9 11.04 12.37 2.57
C LEU A 9 11.31 11.30 3.63
N THR A 10 11.85 11.76 4.75
CA THR A 10 12.07 10.97 5.97
C THR A 10 11.40 11.70 7.13
N PRO A 11 11.15 11.01 8.27
CA PRO A 11 10.61 11.65 9.46
C PRO A 11 11.42 12.88 9.90
N ASP A 12 12.75 12.82 9.84
CA ASP A 12 13.61 13.95 10.22
C ASP A 12 13.45 15.15 9.26
N LYS A 13 13.38 14.88 7.95
CA LYS A 13 13.12 15.94 6.95
C LYS A 13 11.72 16.53 7.14
N TRP A 14 10.73 15.72 7.49
CA TRP A 14 9.39 16.20 7.81
C TRP A 14 9.40 17.10 9.04
N GLY A 15 10.10 16.71 10.12
CA GLY A 15 10.27 17.53 11.32
C GLY A 15 10.89 18.89 11.01
N LEU A 16 11.90 18.93 10.12
CA LEU A 16 12.47 20.19 9.65
C LEU A 16 11.45 21.04 8.88
N LEU A 17 10.64 20.45 8.01
CA LEU A 17 9.59 21.19 7.28
C LEU A 17 8.53 21.77 8.21
N VAL A 18 8.15 21.03 9.26
CA VAL A 18 7.24 21.52 10.30
C VAL A 18 7.86 22.71 11.03
N TYR A 19 9.11 22.58 11.49
CA TYR A 19 9.84 23.67 12.14
C TYR A 19 9.93 24.93 11.26
N LEU A 20 10.25 24.76 9.97
CA LEU A 20 10.34 25.88 9.03
C LEU A 20 8.98 26.55 8.78
N ASN A 21 7.89 25.76 8.75
CA ASN A 21 6.54 26.30 8.64
C ASN A 21 6.14 27.10 9.89
N GLU A 22 6.52 26.66 11.09
CA GLU A 22 6.28 27.41 12.34
C GLU A 22 7.03 28.75 12.40
N HIS A 23 8.03 28.95 11.53
CA HIS A 23 8.82 30.17 11.40
C HIS A 23 8.57 30.89 10.07
N ASP A 24 7.42 30.64 9.42
CA ASP A 24 6.99 31.28 8.17
C ASP A 24 7.97 31.15 6.99
N ALA A 25 8.87 30.15 7.03
CA ALA A 25 9.89 29.95 6.00
C ALA A 25 9.41 29.02 4.87
N VAL A 26 8.39 28.20 5.10
CA VAL A 26 7.82 27.23 4.14
C VAL A 26 6.32 27.10 4.34
N ASP A 27 5.54 27.04 3.25
CA ASP A 27 4.12 26.67 3.30
C ASP A 27 3.94 25.14 3.31
N LEU A 28 3.62 24.59 4.48
CA LEU A 28 3.39 23.16 4.66
C LEU A 28 2.11 22.67 3.97
N THR A 29 1.14 23.55 3.70
CA THR A 29 -0.12 23.20 3.02
C THR A 29 0.16 22.75 1.60
N MET A 30 1.01 23.49 0.88
CA MET A 30 1.42 23.14 -0.46
C MET A 30 2.17 21.79 -0.50
N ILE A 31 3.05 21.55 0.49
CA ILE A 31 3.80 20.30 0.58
C ILE A 31 2.85 19.12 0.85
N LYS A 32 1.94 19.27 1.81
CA LYS A 32 0.92 18.24 2.12
C LYS A 32 0.08 17.91 0.89
N ARG A 33 -0.35 18.92 0.13
CA ARG A 33 -1.08 18.70 -1.13
C ARG A 33 -0.27 17.82 -2.09
N PHE A 34 1.00 18.14 -2.34
CA PHE A 34 1.83 17.30 -3.23
C PHE A 34 2.10 15.90 -2.69
N MET A 35 2.17 15.74 -1.37
CA MET A 35 2.25 14.40 -0.77
C MET A 35 0.95 13.62 -0.98
N ASN A 36 -0.20 14.27 -0.82
CA ASN A 36 -1.51 13.68 -1.11
C ASN A 36 -1.63 13.26 -2.59
N ASP A 37 -1.22 14.10 -3.54
CA ASP A 37 -1.21 13.72 -4.96
C ASP A 37 -0.41 12.43 -5.22
N ILE A 38 0.75 12.27 -4.57
CA ILE A 38 1.56 11.06 -4.66
C ILE A 38 0.84 9.86 -4.04
N ALA A 39 0.20 10.04 -2.89
CA ALA A 39 -0.54 9.01 -2.19
C ALA A 39 -1.78 8.55 -2.99
N GLU A 40 -2.55 9.49 -3.53
CA GLU A 40 -3.72 9.24 -4.38
C GLU A 40 -3.32 8.49 -5.65
N SER A 41 -2.23 8.88 -6.31
CA SER A 41 -1.74 8.16 -7.50
C SER A 41 -1.44 6.68 -7.20
N ARG A 42 -1.01 6.36 -5.97
CA ARG A 42 -0.77 4.98 -5.52
C ARG A 42 -2.07 4.27 -5.19
N LEU A 43 -3.07 4.95 -4.65
CA LEU A 43 -4.41 4.38 -4.44
C LEU A 43 -5.07 4.03 -5.78
N VAL A 44 -4.93 4.88 -6.80
CA VAL A 44 -5.40 4.57 -8.16
C VAL A 44 -4.73 3.30 -8.70
N LEU A 45 -3.41 3.13 -8.49
CA LEU A 45 -2.73 1.88 -8.85
C LEU A 45 -3.26 0.68 -8.06
N ALA A 46 -3.60 0.87 -6.78
CA ALA A 46 -4.15 -0.19 -5.95
C ALA A 46 -5.53 -0.64 -6.45
N GLU A 47 -6.43 0.30 -6.73
CA GLU A 47 -7.76 0.05 -7.26
C GLU A 47 -7.72 -0.61 -8.63
N ASN A 48 -6.87 -0.14 -9.53
CA ASN A 48 -6.70 -0.75 -10.84
C ASN A 48 -6.24 -2.22 -10.75
N ASN A 49 -5.33 -2.53 -9.81
CA ASN A 49 -4.92 -3.92 -9.60
C ASN A 49 -6.05 -4.76 -8.99
N LEU A 50 -6.85 -4.19 -8.08
CA LEU A 50 -7.99 -4.88 -7.48
C LEU A 50 -9.05 -5.20 -8.52
N PHE A 51 -9.43 -4.21 -9.34
CA PHE A 51 -10.37 -4.38 -10.44
C PHE A 51 -9.94 -5.48 -11.40
N VAL A 52 -8.65 -5.51 -11.78
CA VAL A 52 -8.12 -6.58 -12.65
C VAL A 52 -8.18 -7.95 -11.95
N ALA A 53 -7.90 -8.02 -10.65
CA ALA A 53 -8.02 -9.27 -9.88
C ALA A 53 -9.46 -9.81 -9.88
N GLU A 54 -10.43 -8.94 -9.64
CA GLU A 54 -11.86 -9.26 -9.66
C GLU A 54 -12.28 -9.77 -11.04
N LYS A 55 -11.89 -9.07 -12.12
CA LYS A 55 -12.23 -9.51 -13.49
C LYS A 55 -11.58 -10.82 -13.88
N LEU A 56 -10.36 -11.10 -13.42
CA LEU A 56 -9.70 -12.38 -13.67
C LEU A 56 -10.38 -13.53 -12.93
N LEU A 57 -10.91 -13.29 -11.73
CA LEU A 57 -11.69 -14.29 -11.00
C LEU A 57 -13.03 -14.54 -11.68
N GLU A 58 -13.78 -13.49 -12.02
CA GLU A 58 -15.07 -13.60 -12.72
C GLU A 58 -14.97 -14.38 -14.03
N THR A 59 -13.85 -14.24 -14.75
CA THR A 59 -13.63 -14.89 -16.05
C THR A 59 -12.90 -16.24 -15.97
N GLY A 60 -12.43 -16.64 -14.77
CA GLY A 60 -11.72 -17.91 -14.57
C GLY A 60 -10.37 -18.03 -15.31
N LEU A 61 -9.74 -16.92 -15.70
CA LEU A 61 -8.61 -16.95 -16.63
C LEU A 61 -7.27 -17.35 -15.98
N SER A 62 -6.99 -16.89 -14.74
CA SER A 62 -5.72 -17.21 -14.08
C SER A 62 -5.74 -16.92 -12.57
N ASN A 63 -5.89 -17.97 -11.76
CA ASN A 63 -5.84 -17.89 -10.31
C ASN A 63 -4.49 -17.34 -9.79
N ARG A 64 -3.38 -17.71 -10.44
CA ARG A 64 -2.04 -17.19 -10.12
C ARG A 64 -1.97 -15.68 -10.30
N THR A 65 -2.53 -15.17 -11.41
CA THR A 65 -2.55 -13.73 -11.69
C THR A 65 -3.50 -12.99 -10.76
N VAL A 66 -4.61 -13.60 -10.31
CA VAL A 66 -5.48 -13.02 -9.28
C VAL A 66 -4.71 -12.78 -7.98
N ILE A 67 -3.93 -13.75 -7.50
CA ILE A 67 -3.10 -13.59 -6.29
C ILE A 67 -2.06 -12.47 -6.47
N HIS A 68 -1.38 -12.45 -7.63
CA HIS A 68 -0.41 -11.41 -7.95
C HIS A 68 -1.06 -10.02 -7.89
N LYS A 69 -2.19 -9.83 -8.58
CA LYS A 69 -2.90 -8.55 -8.65
C LYS A 69 -3.47 -8.12 -7.30
N SER A 70 -4.06 -9.05 -6.54
CA SER A 70 -4.54 -8.79 -5.18
C SER A 70 -3.41 -8.30 -4.27
N TYR A 71 -2.25 -8.96 -4.30
CA TYR A 71 -1.11 -8.51 -3.51
C TYR A 71 -0.56 -7.14 -3.95
N TYR A 72 -0.45 -6.90 -5.25
CA TYR A 72 0.01 -5.59 -5.74
C TYR A 72 -0.97 -4.46 -5.40
N SER A 73 -2.28 -4.75 -5.37
CA SER A 73 -3.28 -3.83 -4.83
C SER A 73 -2.97 -3.44 -3.38
N MET A 74 -2.83 -4.44 -2.49
CA MET A 74 -2.45 -4.22 -1.09
C MET A 74 -1.13 -3.45 -0.95
N TYR A 75 -0.12 -3.79 -1.77
CA TYR A 75 1.19 -3.16 -1.75
C TYR A 75 1.11 -1.66 -2.07
N HIS A 76 0.39 -1.28 -3.12
CA HIS A 76 0.25 0.12 -3.49
C HIS A 76 -0.56 0.92 -2.47
N ALA A 77 -1.63 0.33 -1.93
CA ALA A 77 -2.44 0.94 -0.87
C ALA A 77 -1.63 1.15 0.43
N ALA A 78 -0.98 0.10 0.93
CA ALA A 78 -0.16 0.19 2.14
C ALA A 78 1.01 1.17 1.98
N ARG A 79 1.65 1.21 0.81
CA ARG A 79 2.72 2.17 0.52
C ARG A 79 2.22 3.61 0.45
N SER A 80 0.96 3.82 0.06
CA SER A 80 0.30 5.12 0.12
C SER A 80 0.12 5.57 1.58
N ALA A 81 -0.54 4.75 2.39
CA ALA A 81 -0.80 5.07 3.80
C ALA A 81 0.49 5.23 4.63
N VAL A 82 1.47 4.33 4.47
CA VAL A 82 2.77 4.44 5.17
C VAL A 82 3.52 5.71 4.77
N TYR A 83 3.46 6.09 3.49
CA TYR A 83 4.12 7.31 3.01
C TYR A 83 3.58 8.56 3.70
N LEU A 84 2.26 8.72 3.77
CA LEU A 84 1.67 9.88 4.43
C LEU A 84 1.78 9.82 5.95
N GLN A 85 1.40 8.70 6.56
CA GLN A 85 1.25 8.59 8.01
C GLN A 85 2.55 8.41 8.78
N MET A 86 3.62 8.03 8.08
CA MET A 86 4.95 7.84 8.67
C MET A 86 6.04 8.65 7.96
N GLN A 87 5.67 9.48 6.97
CA GLN A 87 6.57 10.37 6.21
C GLN A 87 7.82 9.64 5.69
N ILE A 88 7.61 8.43 5.15
CA ILE A 88 8.67 7.59 4.61
C ILE A 88 8.15 6.75 3.45
N ASP A 89 8.87 6.77 2.33
CA ASP A 89 8.56 5.89 1.21
C ASP A 89 9.30 4.55 1.33
N VAL A 90 8.57 3.44 1.18
CA VAL A 90 9.12 2.09 1.37
C VAL A 90 8.82 1.22 0.16
N THR A 91 9.85 0.92 -0.62
CA THR A 91 9.73 0.15 -1.87
C THR A 91 9.99 -1.35 -1.68
N ARG A 92 10.69 -1.73 -0.62
CA ARG A 92 10.98 -3.14 -0.33
C ARG A 92 9.76 -3.80 0.30
N HIS A 93 9.21 -4.81 -0.38
CA HIS A 93 7.98 -5.51 0.03
C HIS A 93 7.95 -5.97 1.49
N ARG A 94 9.00 -6.64 1.98
CA ARG A 94 9.07 -7.10 3.38
C ARG A 94 9.07 -5.91 4.36
N SER A 95 9.89 -4.92 4.09
CA SER A 95 9.97 -3.71 4.91
C SER A 95 8.66 -2.91 4.92
N LEU A 96 7.93 -2.90 3.81
CA LEU A 96 6.63 -2.24 3.75
C LEU A 96 5.61 -2.93 4.66
N VAL A 97 5.55 -4.27 4.63
CA VAL A 97 4.70 -5.05 5.55
C VAL A 97 5.04 -4.72 7.01
N ASP A 98 6.33 -4.67 7.35
CA ASP A 98 6.76 -4.35 8.72
C ASP A 98 6.36 -2.92 9.15
N LYS A 99 6.41 -1.95 8.23
CA LYS A 99 5.99 -0.56 8.51
C LYS A 99 4.48 -0.44 8.59
N PHE A 100 3.75 -1.11 7.69
CA PHE A 100 2.29 -1.17 7.72
C PHE A 100 1.78 -1.83 9.00
N LYS A 101 2.43 -2.90 9.46
CA LYS A 101 2.16 -3.51 10.77
C LYS A 101 2.26 -2.50 11.92
N LYS A 102 3.35 -1.74 11.99
CA LYS A 102 3.53 -0.69 13.01
C LYS A 102 2.47 0.41 12.90
N LEU A 103 2.11 0.79 11.68
CA LEU A 103 1.08 1.79 11.42
C LEU A 103 -0.29 1.33 11.96
N LEU A 104 -0.69 0.10 11.67
CA LEU A 104 -1.96 -0.45 12.14
C LEU A 104 -1.99 -0.62 13.66
N ALA A 105 -0.90 -1.15 14.25
CA ALA A 105 -0.78 -1.27 15.70
C ALA A 105 -0.95 0.09 16.41
N ARG A 106 -0.37 1.17 15.84
CA ARG A 106 -0.48 2.53 16.40
C ARG A 106 -1.90 3.10 16.31
N ASN A 107 -2.59 2.91 15.18
CA ASN A 107 -3.88 3.56 14.94
C ASN A 107 -5.08 2.74 15.43
N PHE A 108 -4.96 1.41 15.46
CA PHE A 108 -6.09 0.52 15.69
C PHE A 108 -5.84 -0.53 16.78
N GLY A 109 -4.59 -0.70 17.24
CA GLY A 109 -4.25 -1.77 18.18
C GLY A 109 -4.37 -3.19 17.59
N ASP A 110 -4.56 -3.31 16.27
CA ASP A 110 -4.70 -4.57 15.56
C ASP A 110 -3.71 -4.65 14.39
N GLU A 111 -3.12 -5.82 14.20
CA GLU A 111 -2.12 -6.11 13.18
C GLU A 111 -2.61 -7.15 12.15
N THR A 112 -3.87 -7.58 12.24
CA THR A 112 -4.44 -8.68 11.45
C THR A 112 -4.30 -8.44 9.95
N LEU A 113 -4.62 -7.23 9.47
CA LEU A 113 -4.48 -6.87 8.06
C LEU A 113 -3.01 -6.95 7.58
N ALA A 114 -2.04 -6.57 8.41
CA ALA A 114 -0.63 -6.70 8.05
C ALA A 114 -0.17 -8.17 8.00
N LYS A 115 -0.70 -9.03 8.88
CA LYS A 115 -0.45 -10.49 8.83
C LYS A 115 -1.02 -11.10 7.55
N GLN A 116 -2.25 -10.71 7.17
CA GLN A 116 -2.87 -11.12 5.90
C GLN A 116 -2.05 -10.64 4.69
N MET A 117 -1.64 -9.37 4.66
CA MET A 117 -0.78 -8.84 3.61
C MET A 117 0.52 -9.66 3.47
N ASN A 118 1.14 -10.06 4.58
CA ASN A 118 2.37 -10.87 4.55
C ASN A 118 2.13 -12.30 4.03
N LYS A 119 0.98 -12.90 4.36
CA LYS A 119 0.56 -14.19 3.79
C LYS A 119 0.47 -14.06 2.27
N TRP A 120 -0.21 -13.04 1.76
CA TRP A 120 -0.38 -12.85 0.32
C TRP A 120 0.91 -12.45 -0.39
N ARG A 121 1.82 -11.71 0.26
CA ARG A 121 3.19 -11.51 -0.23
C ARG A 121 3.88 -12.84 -0.51
N SER A 122 3.80 -13.76 0.45
CA SER A 122 4.47 -15.06 0.37
C SER A 122 3.82 -15.95 -0.68
N MET A 123 2.48 -15.93 -0.78
CA MET A 123 1.75 -16.67 -1.80
C MET A 123 2.05 -16.14 -3.21
N ARG A 124 2.07 -14.81 -3.39
CA ARG A 124 2.45 -14.18 -4.66
C ARG A 124 3.86 -14.59 -5.11
N ILE A 125 4.83 -14.68 -4.20
CA ILE A 125 6.19 -15.17 -4.56
C ILE A 125 6.11 -16.59 -5.13
N LYS A 126 5.32 -17.48 -4.52
CA LYS A 126 5.10 -18.82 -5.09
C LYS A 126 4.43 -18.72 -6.46
N CYS A 127 3.32 -18.00 -6.58
CA CYS A 127 2.61 -17.80 -7.84
C CYS A 127 3.48 -17.24 -8.97
N ASP A 128 4.41 -16.34 -8.66
CA ASP A 128 5.25 -15.69 -9.66
C ASP A 128 6.45 -16.55 -10.09
N TYR A 129 6.99 -17.40 -9.20
CA TYR A 129 8.30 -18.02 -9.41
C TYR A 129 8.34 -19.55 -9.28
N ASP A 130 7.33 -20.18 -8.68
CA ASP A 130 7.22 -21.64 -8.59
C ASP A 130 6.33 -22.15 -9.72
N PRO A 131 6.86 -22.87 -10.73
CA PRO A 131 6.05 -23.38 -11.84
C PRO A 131 4.96 -24.37 -11.38
N GLY A 132 5.20 -25.14 -10.30
CA GLY A 132 4.34 -26.20 -9.83
C GLY A 132 3.27 -25.78 -8.82
N VAL A 133 3.16 -24.48 -8.51
CA VAL A 133 2.15 -24.00 -7.56
C VAL A 133 0.75 -24.08 -8.15
N GLU A 134 -0.13 -24.79 -7.47
CA GLU A 134 -1.56 -24.80 -7.74
C GLU A 134 -2.28 -23.81 -6.80
N VAL A 135 -3.27 -23.10 -7.33
CA VAL A 135 -4.05 -22.11 -6.60
C VAL A 135 -5.52 -22.42 -6.78
N ALA A 136 -6.19 -22.79 -5.70
CA ALA A 136 -7.63 -22.99 -5.69
C ALA A 136 -8.39 -21.66 -5.82
N GLU A 137 -9.58 -21.70 -6.41
CA GLU A 137 -10.38 -20.50 -6.68
C GLU A 137 -10.85 -19.78 -5.40
N ASP A 138 -11.14 -20.53 -4.34
CA ASP A 138 -11.50 -19.97 -3.03
C ASP A 138 -10.37 -19.11 -2.45
N MET A 139 -9.11 -19.51 -2.65
CA MET A 139 -7.94 -18.71 -2.29
C MET A 139 -7.91 -17.36 -3.00
N CYS A 140 -8.35 -17.31 -4.26
CA CYS A 140 -8.47 -16.06 -5.00
C CYS A 140 -9.53 -15.14 -4.39
N GLY A 141 -10.69 -15.69 -4.03
CA GLY A 141 -11.73 -14.96 -3.31
C GLY A 141 -11.25 -14.38 -1.98
N TYR A 142 -10.51 -15.17 -1.18
CA TYR A 142 -9.92 -14.67 0.06
C TYR A 142 -8.87 -13.58 -0.17
N ALA A 143 -8.03 -13.70 -1.20
CA ALA A 143 -7.02 -12.69 -1.53
C ALA A 143 -7.66 -11.35 -1.92
N ILE A 144 -8.71 -11.38 -2.73
CA ILE A 144 -9.47 -10.19 -3.12
C ILE A 144 -10.17 -9.59 -1.89
N SER A 145 -10.84 -10.41 -1.07
CA SER A 145 -11.52 -9.91 0.14
C SER A 145 -10.56 -9.21 1.11
N ASP A 146 -9.36 -9.75 1.30
CA ASP A 146 -8.34 -9.10 2.12
C ASP A 146 -7.78 -7.84 1.44
N ALA A 147 -7.67 -7.84 0.10
CA ALA A 147 -7.23 -6.67 -0.66
C ALA A 147 -8.21 -5.49 -0.48
N VAL A 148 -9.51 -5.74 -0.62
CA VAL A 148 -10.58 -4.75 -0.38
C VAL A 148 -10.41 -4.12 1.00
N ARG A 149 -10.35 -4.93 2.06
CA ARG A 149 -10.22 -4.44 3.45
C ARG A 149 -8.97 -3.59 3.65
N ILE A 150 -7.85 -4.00 3.09
CA ILE A 150 -6.58 -3.26 3.18
C ILE A 150 -6.68 -1.94 2.40
N VAL A 151 -7.23 -1.96 1.19
CA VAL A 151 -7.43 -0.75 0.36
C VAL A 151 -8.31 0.26 1.09
N ASP A 152 -9.46 -0.17 1.60
CA ASP A 152 -10.39 0.71 2.32
C ASP A 152 -9.75 1.30 3.58
N THR A 153 -9.07 0.46 4.37
CA THR A 153 -8.31 0.94 5.54
C THR A 153 -7.25 1.98 5.16
N CYS A 154 -6.53 1.75 4.06
CA CYS A 154 -5.51 2.68 3.61
C CYS A 154 -6.11 3.98 3.07
N LYS A 155 -7.27 3.95 2.40
CA LYS A 155 -7.99 5.15 1.97
C LYS A 155 -8.36 6.01 3.17
N SER A 156 -8.98 5.43 4.20
CA SER A 156 -9.35 6.19 5.42
C SER A 156 -8.13 6.79 6.13
N LEU A 157 -6.99 6.08 6.14
CA LEU A 157 -5.73 6.60 6.67
C LEU A 157 -5.14 7.73 5.81
N VAL A 158 -5.38 7.73 4.49
CA VAL A 158 -4.92 8.79 3.59
C VAL A 158 -5.81 10.03 3.70
N GLU A 159 -7.12 9.85 3.77
CA GLU A 159 -8.10 10.95 3.95
C GLU A 159 -7.91 11.72 5.26
N GLY A 160 -7.34 11.09 6.29
CA GLY A 160 -7.08 11.71 7.60
C GLY A 160 -5.76 12.48 7.74
N PHE A 161 -4.99 12.73 6.67
CA PHE A 161 -3.66 13.37 6.70
C PHE A 161 -3.67 14.88 6.35
#